data_AF-A0A960MFH0-F1
#
_entry.id   AF-A0A960MFH0-F1
#
_cell.length_a   1.000
_cell.length_b   1.000
_cell.length_c   1.000
_cell.angle_alpha   90.00
_cell.angle_beta   90.00
_cell.angle_gamma   90.00
#
_symmetry.space_group_name_H-M   'P 1'
#
loop_
_entity.id
_entity.type
_entity.pdbx_description
1 polymer ?
#
loop_
_entity_poly.entity_id
_entity_poly.type
_entity_poly.pdbx_seq_one_letter_code
_entity_poly.pdbx_strand_id
1 'polypeptide(L)'
;AAALHQLTDRQNSDGGWSWIDGTPSHPLATGLVLYAFGEAGVDSAGFRSAIHHAREFLVRTQLPNGSWETLSTKAANQGRSNDVSDFYGSAWAVIGLLRTLPEDRLTQAERLPPQGPK
;
A
#
# COMPACT_ATOMS: atom_id res chain seq x y z
N ALA A 1 13.60 10.04 10.29
CA ALA A 1 14.33 8.77 10.53
C ALA A 1 13.67 7.95 11.64
N ALA A 2 13.66 8.40 12.91
CA ALA A 2 13.11 7.63 14.03
C ALA A 2 11.64 7.18 13.84
N ALA A 3 10.76 8.07 13.37
CA ALA A 3 9.36 7.73 13.10
C ALA A 3 9.20 6.62 12.04
N LEU A 4 10.06 6.59 11.01
CA LEU A 4 10.01 5.54 9.97
C LEU A 4 10.47 4.18 10.51
N HIS A 5 11.45 4.17 11.42
CA HIS A 5 11.86 2.94 12.09
C HIS A 5 10.74 2.43 13.03
N GLN A 6 10.02 3.31 13.71
CA GLN A 6 8.85 2.90 14.48
C GLN A 6 7.75 2.30 13.60
N LEU A 7 7.63 2.71 12.34
CA LEU A 7 6.72 2.08 11.40
C LEU A 7 7.16 0.66 11.07
N THR A 8 8.46 0.38 10.91
CA THR A 8 8.91 -1.00 10.68
C THR A 8 8.60 -1.91 11.87
N ASP A 9 8.70 -1.40 13.10
CA ASP A 9 8.41 -2.18 14.32
C ASP A 9 6.91 -2.47 14.51
N ARG A 10 6.03 -1.69 13.86
CA ARG A 10 4.57 -1.81 13.95
C ARG A 10 3.94 -2.54 12.77
N GLN A 11 4.75 -3.07 11.85
CA GLN A 11 4.25 -3.87 10.74
C GLN A 11 3.66 -5.18 11.28
N ASN A 12 2.45 -5.51 10.84
CA ASN A 12 1.85 -6.80 11.19
C ASN A 12 2.52 -7.95 10.43
N SER A 13 2.35 -9.17 10.94
CA SER A 13 2.90 -10.38 10.31
C SER A 13 2.36 -10.66 8.91
N ASP A 14 1.23 -10.05 8.53
CA ASP A 14 0.66 -10.15 7.18
C ASP A 14 1.29 -9.17 6.17
N GLY A 15 2.18 -8.29 6.64
CA GLY A 15 2.90 -7.29 5.86
C GLY A 15 2.26 -5.90 5.84
N GLY A 16 1.05 -5.72 6.38
CA GLY A 16 0.38 -4.42 6.39
C GLY A 16 0.54 -3.65 7.71
N TRP A 17 -0.14 -2.51 7.78
CA TRP A 17 -0.33 -1.73 9.01
C TRP A 17 -1.79 -1.59 9.36
N SER A 18 -2.06 -1.55 10.65
CA SER A 18 -3.38 -1.32 11.18
C SER A 18 -3.72 0.16 11.21
N TRP A 19 -5.00 0.51 11.08
CA TRP A 19 -5.48 1.85 11.42
C TRP A 19 -5.48 2.10 12.93
N ILE A 20 -5.74 1.05 13.72
CA ILE A 20 -5.66 1.03 15.19
C ILE A 20 -4.68 -0.06 15.59
N ASP A 21 -3.74 0.24 16.49
CA ASP A 21 -2.74 -0.74 16.92
C ASP A 21 -3.37 -2.03 17.45
N GLY A 22 -2.79 -3.16 17.05
CA GLY A 22 -3.24 -4.49 17.45
C GLY A 22 -4.47 -5.01 16.70
N THR A 23 -5.03 -4.27 15.73
CA THR A 23 -6.09 -4.78 14.84
C THR A 23 -5.50 -5.36 13.55
N PRO A 24 -6.28 -6.06 12.71
CA PRO A 24 -5.82 -6.47 11.38
C PRO A 24 -5.32 -5.29 10.53
N SER A 25 -4.48 -5.61 9.56
CA SER A 25 -3.96 -4.64 8.59
C SER A 25 -5.06 -4.03 7.73
N HIS A 26 -4.85 -2.78 7.35
CA HIS A 26 -5.85 -1.95 6.71
C HIS A 26 -5.26 -1.26 5.47
N PRO A 27 -5.89 -1.36 4.29
CA PRO A 27 -5.30 -0.88 3.03
C PRO A 27 -4.95 0.61 3.06
N LEU A 28 -5.81 1.43 3.68
CA LEU A 28 -5.55 2.87 3.87
C LEU A 28 -4.26 3.13 4.67
N ALA A 29 -4.09 2.44 5.82
CA ALA A 29 -2.95 2.64 6.69
C ALA A 29 -1.66 2.13 6.03
N THR A 30 -1.72 0.94 5.40
CA THR A 30 -0.60 0.40 4.62
C THR A 30 -0.19 1.33 3.48
N GLY A 31 -1.16 1.91 2.75
CA GLY A 31 -0.90 2.87 1.68
C GLY A 31 -0.20 4.14 2.17
N LEU A 32 -0.64 4.71 3.29
CA LEU A 32 0.01 5.87 3.93
C LEU A 32 1.46 5.57 4.34
N VAL A 33 1.71 4.40 4.94
CA VAL A 33 3.05 4.01 5.37
C VAL A 33 3.97 3.78 4.18
N LEU A 34 3.50 3.11 3.13
CA LEU A 34 4.24 2.96 1.88
C LEU A 34 4.60 4.31 1.27
N TYR A 35 3.66 5.25 1.23
CA TYR A 35 3.93 6.61 0.75
C TYR A 35 5.04 7.28 1.57
N ALA A 36 4.97 7.22 2.90
CA ALA A 36 5.99 7.78 3.78
C ALA A 36 7.39 7.16 3.57
N PHE A 37 7.46 5.83 3.39
CA PHE A 37 8.72 5.17 3.05
C PHE A 37 9.25 5.57 1.67
N GLY A 38 8.37 5.73 0.69
CA GLY A 38 8.77 6.16 -0.64
C GLY A 38 9.30 7.60 -0.68
N GLU A 39 8.68 8.53 0.06
CA GLU A 39 9.20 9.89 0.23
C GLU A 39 10.56 9.93 0.95
N ALA A 40 10.83 8.98 1.84
CA ALA A 40 12.10 8.87 2.53
C ALA A 40 13.23 8.24 1.69
N GLY A 41 12.91 7.74 0.49
CA GLY A 41 13.83 7.01 -0.38
C GLY A 41 13.76 5.49 -0.18
N VAL A 42 13.10 4.83 -1.13
CA VAL A 42 12.85 3.38 -1.20
C VAL A 42 14.14 2.54 -1.11
N ASP A 43 15.28 3.10 -1.50
CA ASP A 43 16.59 2.43 -1.55
C ASP A 43 17.39 2.49 -0.24
N SER A 44 16.82 3.08 0.81
CA SER A 44 17.41 2.95 2.14
C SER A 44 17.28 1.49 2.59
N ALA A 45 18.43 0.83 2.79
CA ALA A 45 18.51 -0.61 3.08
C ALA A 45 17.64 -1.06 4.26
N GLY A 46 17.36 -0.15 5.20
CA GLY A 46 16.55 -0.42 6.38
C GLY A 46 15.07 -0.69 6.13
N PHE A 47 14.46 -0.24 5.02
CA PHE A 47 13.00 -0.34 4.82
C PHE A 47 12.58 -1.33 3.73
N ARG A 48 13.52 -1.85 2.94
CA ARG A 48 13.20 -2.68 1.76
C ARG A 48 12.29 -3.87 2.05
N SER A 49 12.57 -4.62 3.13
CA SER A 49 11.76 -5.78 3.50
C SER A 49 10.35 -5.36 3.92
N ALA A 50 10.22 -4.31 4.73
CA ALA A 50 8.91 -3.80 5.15
C ALA A 50 8.07 -3.34 3.94
N ILE A 51 8.68 -2.58 3.03
CA ILE A 51 8.05 -2.14 1.79
C ILE A 51 7.63 -3.34 0.92
N HIS A 52 8.47 -4.36 0.78
CA HIS A 52 8.16 -5.56 0.01
C HIS A 52 6.89 -6.26 0.54
N HIS A 53 6.85 -6.57 1.84
CA HIS A 53 5.70 -7.26 2.44
C HIS A 53 4.42 -6.43 2.39
N ALA A 54 4.53 -5.11 2.47
CA ALA A 54 3.40 -4.20 2.32
C ALA A 54 2.79 -4.24 0.91
N ARG A 55 3.63 -4.31 -0.12
CA ARG A 55 3.16 -4.51 -1.49
C ARG A 55 2.49 -5.87 -1.67
N GLU A 56 3.08 -6.93 -1.12
CA GLU A 56 2.49 -8.27 -1.16
C GLU A 56 1.13 -8.31 -0.46
N PHE A 57 1.01 -7.66 0.70
CA PHE A 57 -0.27 -7.49 1.39
C PHE A 57 -1.29 -6.84 0.47
N LEU A 58 -0.99 -5.65 -0.07
CA LEU A 58 -1.93 -4.93 -0.92
C LEU A 58 -2.30 -5.73 -2.18
N VAL A 59 -1.34 -6.33 -2.89
CA VAL A 59 -1.63 -7.16 -4.07
C VAL A 59 -2.50 -8.36 -3.71
N ARG A 60 -2.24 -9.03 -2.59
CA ARG A 60 -2.99 -10.22 -2.16
C ARG A 60 -4.41 -9.89 -1.70
N THR A 61 -4.64 -8.72 -1.13
CA THR A 61 -5.95 -8.31 -0.60
C THR A 61 -6.74 -7.43 -1.58
N GLN A 62 -6.24 -7.19 -2.79
CA GLN A 62 -6.99 -6.47 -3.81
C GLN A 62 -8.18 -7.33 -4.26
N LEU A 63 -9.35 -6.72 -4.33
CA LEU A 63 -10.56 -7.37 -4.83
C LEU A 63 -10.51 -7.52 -6.37
N PRO A 64 -11.31 -8.42 -6.97
CA PRO A 64 -11.32 -8.62 -8.42
C PRO A 64 -11.66 -7.37 -9.24
N ASN A 65 -12.39 -6.41 -8.67
CA ASN A 65 -12.72 -5.13 -9.29
C ASN A 65 -11.59 -4.08 -9.14
N GLY A 66 -10.47 -4.44 -8.51
CA GLY A 66 -9.32 -3.57 -8.30
C GLY A 66 -9.36 -2.70 -7.05
N SER A 67 -10.46 -2.69 -6.28
CA SER A 67 -10.56 -1.93 -5.03
C SER A 67 -10.03 -2.74 -3.84
N TRP A 68 -9.94 -2.09 -2.68
CA TRP A 68 -9.64 -2.72 -1.41
C TRP A 68 -10.78 -2.52 -0.42
N GLU A 69 -11.20 -3.60 0.22
CA GLU A 69 -12.15 -3.55 1.33
C GLU A 69 -11.50 -2.87 2.55
N THR A 70 -12.17 -1.85 3.06
CA THR A 70 -11.64 -0.90 4.03
C THR A 70 -12.61 -0.83 5.21
N LEU A 71 -12.47 -1.78 6.13
CA LEU A 71 -13.42 -2.00 7.22
C LEU A 71 -13.43 -0.82 8.21
N SER A 72 -14.63 -0.37 8.58
CA SER A 72 -14.77 0.68 9.58
C SER A 72 -14.26 0.21 10.94
N THR A 73 -13.52 1.11 11.60
CA THR A 73 -13.06 0.95 12.98
C THR A 73 -14.02 1.60 13.99
N LYS A 74 -15.08 2.27 13.53
CA LYS A 74 -16.08 2.88 14.40
C LYS A 74 -17.03 1.81 14.94
N ALA A 75 -17.29 1.84 16.25
CA ALA A 75 -18.17 0.86 16.92
C ALA A 75 -19.53 0.66 16.21
N ALA A 76 -20.15 1.74 15.73
CA ALA A 76 -21.44 1.69 15.05
C ALA A 76 -21.45 0.86 13.75
N ASN A 77 -20.30 0.70 13.08
CA ASN A 77 -20.17 0.02 11.79
C ASN A 77 -18.98 -0.95 11.76
N GLN A 78 -18.56 -1.44 12.93
CA GLN A 78 -17.32 -2.20 13.06
C GLN A 78 -17.33 -3.45 12.16
N GLY A 79 -16.26 -3.64 11.39
CA GLY A 79 -16.13 -4.79 10.50
C GLY A 79 -17.01 -4.71 9.24
N ARG A 80 -17.58 -3.55 8.92
CA ARG A 80 -18.27 -3.29 7.65
C ARG A 80 -17.53 -2.22 6.86
N SER A 81 -17.43 -2.39 5.55
CA SER A 81 -17.02 -1.32 4.64
C SER A 81 -18.23 -0.62 4.00
N ASN A 82 -17.97 0.48 3.30
CA ASN A 82 -18.87 1.12 2.35
C ASN A 82 -18.06 1.74 1.21
N ASP A 83 -18.76 2.19 0.16
CA ASP A 83 -18.12 2.75 -1.04
C ASP A 83 -17.16 3.91 -0.73
N VAL A 84 -17.46 4.74 0.28
CA VAL A 84 -16.62 5.87 0.65
C VAL A 84 -15.33 5.39 1.33
N SER A 85 -15.43 4.46 2.28
CA SER A 85 -14.23 3.91 2.93
C SER A 85 -13.36 3.15 1.92
N ASP A 86 -13.98 2.34 1.05
CA ASP A 86 -13.27 1.56 0.04
C ASP A 86 -12.63 2.45 -1.00
N PHE A 87 -13.26 3.57 -1.38
CA PHE A 87 -12.66 4.60 -2.22
C PHE A 87 -11.37 5.15 -1.59
N TYR A 88 -11.42 5.60 -0.33
CA TYR A 88 -10.23 6.16 0.32
C TYR A 88 -9.13 5.12 0.55
N GLY A 89 -9.50 3.90 0.95
CA GLY A 89 -8.53 2.82 1.12
C GLY A 89 -7.85 2.44 -0.18
N SER A 90 -8.63 2.35 -1.28
CA SER A 90 -8.10 2.08 -2.62
C SER A 90 -7.21 3.21 -3.12
N ALA A 91 -7.63 4.47 -2.93
CA ALA A 91 -6.85 5.63 -3.34
C ALA A 91 -5.47 5.66 -2.68
N TRP A 92 -5.41 5.47 -1.37
CA TRP A 92 -4.14 5.45 -0.64
C TRP A 92 -3.30 4.20 -0.93
N ALA A 93 -3.92 3.03 -1.13
CA ALA A 93 -3.23 1.83 -1.57
C ALA A 93 -2.51 2.09 -2.91
N VAL A 94 -3.21 2.66 -3.89
CA VAL A 94 -2.62 2.99 -5.21
C VAL A 94 -1.49 4.00 -5.09
N ILE A 95 -1.66 5.08 -4.32
CA ILE A 95 -0.62 6.10 -4.11
C ILE A 95 0.64 5.48 -3.47
N GLY A 96 0.47 4.67 -2.42
CA GLY A 96 1.59 4.00 -1.75
C GLY A 96 2.30 2.98 -2.65
N LEU A 97 1.55 2.23 -3.46
CA LEU A 97 2.12 1.33 -4.46
C LEU A 97 2.92 2.12 -5.49
N LEU A 98 2.32 3.12 -6.14
CA LEU A 98 2.98 3.93 -7.18
C LEU A 98 4.29 4.54 -6.69
N ARG A 99 4.31 5.02 -5.43
CA ARG A 99 5.48 5.68 -4.88
C ARG A 99 6.61 4.73 -4.49
N THR A 100 6.35 3.44 -4.49
CA THR A 100 7.35 2.46 -4.05
C THR A 100 7.69 1.45 -5.14
N LEU A 101 6.84 1.17 -6.11
CA LEU A 101 7.12 0.20 -7.19
C LEU A 101 8.53 0.38 -7.79
N PRO A 102 9.24 -0.72 -8.08
CA PRO A 102 10.57 -0.63 -8.70
C PRO A 102 10.46 0.00 -10.10
N GLU A 103 11.40 0.89 -10.42
CA GLU A 103 11.48 1.67 -11.67
C GLU A 103 11.64 0.83 -12.95
N ASP A 104 11.83 -0.48 -12.81
CA ASP A 104 12.17 -1.40 -13.90
C ASP A 104 11.03 -1.66 -14.91
N ARG A 105 9.76 -1.32 -14.60
CA ARG A 105 8.63 -1.59 -15.54
C ARG A 105 8.12 -0.40 -16.33
N LEU A 106 7.99 0.78 -15.72
CA LEU A 106 7.38 1.93 -16.40
C LEU A 106 8.32 2.52 -17.45
N THR A 107 9.61 2.61 -17.11
CA THR A 107 10.62 3.07 -18.04
C THR A 107 10.84 2.10 -19.21
N GLN A 108 10.55 0.79 -19.07
CA GLN A 108 10.67 -0.17 -20.18
C GLN A 108 9.46 -0.11 -21.13
N ALA A 109 8.25 0.09 -20.59
CA ALA A 109 7.02 0.20 -21.39
C ALA A 109 6.95 1.50 -22.21
N GLU A 110 7.44 2.63 -21.67
CA GLU A 110 7.50 3.91 -22.38
C GLU A 110 8.66 4.02 -23.40
N ARG A 111 9.65 3.13 -23.31
CA ARG A 111 10.80 3.08 -24.25
C ARG A 111 10.54 2.29 -25.53
N LEU A 112 9.41 1.59 -25.65
CA LEU A 112 9.05 0.89 -26.88
C LEU A 112 8.37 1.87 -27.86
N PRO A 113 8.84 2.02 -29.11
CA PRO A 113 8.16 2.87 -30.08
C PRO A 113 6.72 2.36 -30.31
N PRO A 114 5.76 3.26 -30.64
CA PRO A 114 4.39 2.86 -30.91
C PRO A 114 4.40 1.82 -32.04
N GLN A 115 3.91 0.62 -31.73
CA GLN A 115 3.69 -0.42 -32.72
C GLN A 115 2.46 0.00 -33.54
N GLY A 116 2.70 0.79 -34.59
CA GLY A 116 1.69 1.12 -35.58
C GLY A 116 1.17 -0.14 -36.29
N PRO A 117 -0.07 -0.13 -36.81
CA PRO A 117 -0.64 -1.30 -37.46
C PRO A 117 0.18 -1.67 -38.71
N LYS A 118 0.40 -2.98 -38.90
CA LYS A 118 0.99 -3.56 -40.12
C LYS A 118 0.09 -3.38 -41.33
#